data_AF-A0A8B9FCQ4-F1
#
_entry.id   AF-A0A8B9FCQ4-F1
#
_cell.length_a   1.000
_cell.length_b   1.000
_cell.length_c   1.000
_cell.angle_alpha   90.00
_cell.angle_beta   90.00
_cell.angle_gamma   90.00
#
_symmetry.space_group_name_H-M   'P 1'
#
loop_
_entity.id
_entity.type
_entity.pdbx_description
1 polymer ?
#
loop_
_entity_poly.entity_id
_entity_poly.type
_entity_poly.pdbx_seq_one_letter_code
_entity_poly.pdbx_strand_id
1 'polypeptide(L)' 'MEAEEMMECIQEFPEHYKAILNRLNEQREQDQFTDITLIVDGHHFKAHKAVLAACSHVLSKLFSEQIQNAALFKLL' A
#
# COMPACT_ATOMS: atom_id res chain seq x y z
N MET A 1 8.66 22.38 41.15
CA MET A 1 8.91 21.24 40.25
C MET A 1 7.62 20.47 40.25
N GLU A 2 6.72 20.79 39.33
CA GLU A 2 5.53 19.98 39.07
C GLU A 2 5.48 19.88 37.55
N ALA A 3 5.77 18.69 37.06
CA ALA A 3 5.78 18.37 35.65
C ALA A 3 4.32 18.40 35.19
N GLU A 4 4.00 19.28 34.25
CA GLU A 4 2.76 19.22 33.49
C GLU A 4 2.81 17.93 32.66
N GLU A 5 2.18 16.87 33.16
CA GLU A 5 2.01 15.62 32.43
C GLU A 5 1.13 15.89 31.21
N MET A 6 1.78 15.99 30.05
CA MET A 6 1.15 15.94 28.74
C MET A 6 0.49 14.58 28.56
N MET A 7 -0.80 14.50 28.89
CA MET A 7 -1.64 13.36 28.54
C MET A 7 -1.80 13.33 27.02
N GLU A 8 -0.91 12.60 26.35
CA GLU A 8 -1.03 12.28 24.93
C GLU A 8 -2.31 11.45 24.76
N CYS A 9 -3.36 12.06 24.21
CA CYS A 9 -4.60 11.37 23.93
C CYS A 9 -4.35 10.39 22.77
N ILE A 10 -4.03 9.15 23.11
CA ILE A 10 -3.96 8.05 22.14
C ILE A 10 -5.41 7.81 21.68
N GLN A 11 -5.82 8.52 20.62
CA GLN A 11 -7.09 8.23 19.96
C GLN A 11 -6.93 6.92 19.18
N GLU A 12 -7.36 5.83 19.79
CA GLU A 12 -7.54 4.57 19.08
C GLU A 12 -8.77 4.67 18.17
N PHE A 13 -8.57 4.42 16.88
CA PHE A 13 -9.67 4.30 15.91
C PHE A 13 -9.80 2.85 15.45
N PRO A 14 -10.45 1.97 16.25
CA PRO A 14 -10.41 0.51 16.08
C PRO A 14 -10.97 -0.04 14.76
N GLU A 15 -11.49 0.80 13.86
CA GLU A 15 -12.03 0.39 12.56
C GLU A 15 -11.50 1.24 11.37
N HIS A 16 -10.63 2.21 11.66
CA HIS A 16 -10.16 3.15 10.64
C HIS A 16 -9.33 2.46 9.56
N TYR A 17 -8.50 1.48 9.94
CA TYR A 17 -7.74 0.69 8.98
C TYR A 17 -8.64 -0.08 8.01
N LYS A 18 -9.79 -0.63 8.46
CA LYS A 18 -10.73 -1.32 7.57
C LYS A 18 -11.35 -0.36 6.56
N ALA A 19 -11.75 0.84 7.01
CA ALA A 19 -12.28 1.86 6.11
C ALA A 19 -11.25 2.30 5.05
N ILE A 20 -9.98 2.47 5.44
CA ILE A 20 -8.89 2.77 4.50
C ILE A 20 -8.69 1.60 3.51
N LEU A 21 -8.58 0.37 3.99
CA LEU A 21 -8.37 -0.80 3.14
C LEU A 21 -9.52 -1.03 2.16
N ASN A 22 -10.77 -0.81 2.59
CA ASN A 22 -11.94 -0.89 1.71
C ASN A 22 -11.86 0.16 0.59
N ARG A 23 -11.51 1.41 0.91
CA ARG A 23 -11.35 2.47 -0.10
C ARG A 23 -10.20 2.17 -1.07
N LEU A 24 -9.08 1.66 -0.59
CA LEU A 24 -7.96 1.24 -1.44
C LEU A 24 -8.35 0.07 -2.36
N ASN A 25 -9.22 -0.82 -1.88
CA ASN A 25 -9.75 -1.91 -2.71
C ASN A 25 -10.70 -1.39 -3.80
N GLU A 26 -11.62 -0.49 -3.45
CA GLU A 26 -12.52 0.17 -4.43
C GLU A 26 -11.73 0.92 -5.50
N GLN A 27 -10.69 1.66 -5.10
CA GLN A 27 -9.79 2.34 -6.03
C GLN A 27 -9.10 1.36 -6.98
N ARG A 28 -8.64 0.22 -6.46
CA ARG A 28 -8.02 -0.84 -7.27
C ARG A 28 -9.00 -1.43 -8.29
N GLU A 29 -10.26 -1.65 -7.90
CA GLU A 29 -11.30 -2.20 -8.79
C GLU A 29 -11.75 -1.20 -9.86
N GLN A 30 -11.60 0.10 -9.61
CA GLN A 30 -11.91 1.19 -10.54
C GLN A 30 -10.70 1.68 -11.33
N ASP A 31 -9.55 1.01 -11.21
CA ASP A 31 -8.27 1.42 -11.81
C ASP A 31 -7.82 2.85 -11.45
N GLN A 32 -8.22 3.34 -10.28
CA GLN A 32 -7.87 4.67 -9.80
C GLN A 32 -6.62 4.62 -8.93
N PHE A 33 -5.68 5.54 -9.17
CA PHE A 33 -4.44 5.71 -8.40
C PHE A 33 -3.52 4.47 -8.34
N THR A 34 -3.84 3.41 -9.07
CA THR A 34 -2.97 2.24 -9.23
C THR A 34 -1.74 2.63 -10.04
N ASP A 35 -0.56 2.36 -9.51
CA ASP A 35 0.75 2.79 -10.05
C ASP A 35 1.61 1.60 -10.51
N ILE A 36 1.04 0.39 -10.48
CA ILE A 36 1.67 -0.85 -10.96
C ILE A 36 0.63 -1.81 -11.55
N THR A 37 1.05 -2.55 -12.58
CA THR A 37 0.35 -3.73 -13.10
C THR A 37 1.25 -4.95 -12.95
N LEU A 38 0.76 -5.96 -12.25
CA LEU A 38 1.39 -7.28 -12.12
C LEU A 38 0.83 -8.19 -13.21
N ILE A 39 1.71 -8.88 -13.93
CA ILE A 39 1.33 -9.91 -14.90
C ILE A 39 1.67 -11.26 -14.28
N VAL A 40 0.67 -12.12 -14.09
CA VAL A 40 0.81 -13.49 -13.57
C VAL A 40 0.03 -14.42 -14.47
N ASP A 41 0.69 -15.43 -15.06
CA ASP A 41 0.08 -16.36 -16.01
C ASP A 41 -0.72 -15.67 -17.14
N GLY A 42 -0.22 -14.53 -17.63
CA GLY A 42 -0.88 -13.73 -18.67
C GLY A 42 -2.07 -12.88 -18.20
N HIS A 43 -2.45 -12.95 -16.91
CA HIS A 43 -3.48 -12.10 -16.32
C HIS A 43 -2.87 -10.82 -15.76
N HIS A 44 -3.57 -9.70 -15.93
CA HIS A 44 -3.11 -8.38 -15.50
C HIS A 44 -3.84 -7.95 -14.22
N PHE A 45 -3.07 -7.59 -13.19
CA PHE A 45 -3.58 -7.12 -11.91
C PHE A 45 -3.04 -5.72 -11.60
N LYS A 46 -3.90 -4.71 -11.65
CA LYS A 46 -3.56 -3.37 -11.19
C LYS A 46 -3.57 -3.33 -9.66
N ALA A 47 -2.64 -2.58 -9.08
CA ALA A 47 -2.49 -2.48 -7.63
C ALA A 47 -1.78 -1.17 -7.22
N HIS A 48 -1.64 -0.98 -5.91
CA HIS A 48 -0.89 0.12 -5.30
C HIS A 48 0.47 -0.41 -4.80
N LYS A 49 1.58 0.13 -5.30
CA LYS A 49 2.94 -0.27 -4.89
C LYS A 49 3.13 -0.12 -3.39
N ALA A 50 2.63 0.97 -2.80
CA ALA A 50 2.75 1.24 -1.37
C ALA A 50 2.10 0.14 -0.51
N VAL A 51 0.91 -0.33 -0.91
CA VAL A 51 0.20 -1.41 -0.21
C VAL A 51 0.97 -2.72 -0.36
N LEU A 52 1.42 -3.05 -1.57
CA LEU A 52 2.21 -4.25 -1.83
C LEU A 52 3.55 -4.26 -1.08
N ALA A 53 4.23 -3.12 -1.00
CA ALA A 53 5.46 -2.95 -0.23
C ALA A 53 5.23 -3.15 1.27
N ALA A 54 4.16 -2.56 1.81
CA ALA A 54 3.80 -2.70 3.22
C ALA A 54 3.48 -4.16 3.60
N CYS A 55 2.93 -4.95 2.67
CA CYS A 55 2.55 -6.35 2.92
C CYS A 55 3.64 -7.38 2.56
N SER A 56 4.69 -7.01 1.83
CA SER A 56 5.73 -7.95 1.38
C SER A 56 7.10 -7.29 1.31
N HIS A 57 8.04 -7.80 2.12
CA HIS A 57 9.42 -7.31 2.14
C HIS A 57 10.12 -7.48 0.77
N VAL A 58 9.83 -8.57 0.07
CA VAL A 58 10.39 -8.81 -1.27
C VAL A 58 9.91 -7.74 -2.25
N LEU A 59 8.60 -7.44 -2.25
CA LEU A 59 8.04 -6.40 -3.11
C LEU A 59 8.53 -5.01 -2.70
N SER A 60 8.63 -4.73 -1.40
CA SER A 60 9.19 -3.47 -0.90
C SER A 60 10.61 -3.24 -1.42
N LYS A 61 11.51 -4.22 -1.27
CA LYS A 61 12.88 -4.12 -1.73
C LYS A 61 12.95 -3.95 -3.24
N LEU A 62 12.19 -4.77 -3.97
CA LEU A 62 12.11 -4.72 -5.43
C LEU A 62 11.60 -3.35 -5.94
N PHE A 63 10.60 -2.74 -5.30
CA PHE A 63 10.12 -1.41 -5.69
C PHE A 63 11.08 -0.28 -5.31
N SER A 64 11.80 -0.40 -4.18
CA SER A 64 12.82 0.58 -3.79
C SER A 64 14.05 0.55 -4.71
N GLU A 65 14.42 -0.62 -5.23
CA GLU A 65 15.57 -0.80 -6.12
C GLU A 65 15.24 -0.42 -7.58
N GLN A 66 13.98 -0.53 -8.01
CA GLN A 66 13.56 -0.35 -9.41
C GLN A 66 12.83 0.97 -9.75
N ILE A 67 13.21 2.10 -9.14
CA ILE A 67 12.59 3.41 -9.43
C ILE A 67 12.75 3.89 -10.91
N GLN A 68 13.40 3.13 -11.79
CA GLN A 68 13.75 3.62 -13.14
C GLN A 68 12.98 3.07 -14.36
N ASN A 69 12.10 2.06 -14.26
CA ASN A 69 11.43 1.56 -15.47
C ASN A 69 9.91 1.38 -15.35
N ALA A 70 9.22 1.88 -16.38
CA ALA A 70 7.77 1.95 -16.47
C ALA A 70 7.08 0.57 -16.41
N ALA A 71 6.30 0.39 -15.35
CA ALA A 71 4.92 -0.11 -15.35
C ALA A 71 4.55 -1.52 -15.90
N LEU A 72 5.46 -2.49 -16.01
CA LEU A 72 5.07 -3.91 -16.19
C LEU A 72 6.00 -4.84 -15.39
N PHE A 73 5.49 -5.46 -14.32
CA PHE A 73 6.20 -6.55 -13.65
C PHE A 73 5.58 -7.88 -14.05
N LYS A 74 6.35 -8.69 -14.79
CA LYS A 74 5.99 -10.07 -15.11
C LYS A 74 6.51 -10.97 -13.99
N LEU A 75 5.64 -11.33 -13.06
CA LEU A 75 5.87 -12.42 -12.11
C LEU A 75 5.45 -13.68 -12.86
N LEU A 76 6.45 -14.32 -13.50
CA LEU A 76 6.39 -15.49 -14.41
C LEU A 76 4.99 -15.99 -14.79
#